data_AF-A0A238D7W7-F1
#
_entry.id   AF-A0A238D7W7-F1
#
_cell.length_a   1.000
_cell.length_b   1.000
_cell.length_c   1.000
_cell.angle_alpha   90.00
_cell.angle_beta   90.00
_cell.angle_gamma   90.00
#
_symmetry.space_group_name_H-M   'P 1'
#
loop_
_entity.id
_entity.type
_entity.pdbx_description
1 polymer ?
#
loop_
_entity_poly.entity_id
_entity_poly.type
_entity_poly.pdbx_seq_one_letter_code
_entity_poly.pdbx_strand_id
1 'polypeptide(L)' 'MTWADLMPAKAVDHYRRAERAPFPALDVLRALEFETMIVVGVAAAIGVGTLPNEADRQRVHVAHSRILAGLRLAGGGV' A
#
# COMPACT_ATOMS: atom_id res chain seq x y z
N MET A 1 5.05 -15.42 9.61
CA MET A 1 5.23 -14.05 9.12
C MET A 1 6.12 -13.29 10.08
N THR A 2 7.33 -12.99 9.65
CA THR A 2 8.31 -12.15 10.33
C THR A 2 8.39 -10.79 9.63
N TRP A 3 9.05 -9.81 10.25
CA TRP A 3 9.32 -8.52 9.57
C TRP A 3 10.12 -8.68 8.27
N ALA A 4 10.99 -9.69 8.20
CA ALA A 4 11.73 -9.98 6.98
C ALA A 4 10.81 -10.44 5.83
N ASP A 5 9.68 -11.08 6.16
CA ASP A 5 8.70 -11.54 5.16
C ASP A 5 7.90 -10.38 4.54
N LEU A 6 7.91 -9.20 5.18
CA LEU A 6 7.23 -7.98 4.72
C LEU A 6 8.09 -7.11 3.81
N MET A 7 9.40 -7.30 3.84
CA MET A 7 10.33 -6.45 3.10
C MET A 7 10.69 -7.10 1.78
N PRO A 8 10.79 -6.33 0.68
CA PRO A 8 11.32 -6.86 -0.56
C PRO A 8 12.74 -7.39 -0.32
N ALA A 9 13.12 -8.45 -1.03
CA ALA A 9 14.49 -8.92 -1.03
C ALA A 9 15.43 -7.73 -1.34
N LYS A 10 16.48 -7.56 -0.54
CA LYS A 10 17.46 -6.49 -0.76
C LYS A 10 18.04 -6.69 -2.17
N ALA A 11 17.80 -5.73 -3.06
CA ALA A 11 18.43 -5.73 -4.36
C ALA A 11 19.95 -5.68 -4.14
N VAL A 12 20.66 -6.75 -4.52
CA VAL A 12 22.09 -6.90 -4.29
C VAL A 12 22.89 -5.99 -5.23
N ASP A 13 22.30 -5.55 -6.36
CA ASP A 13 23.08 -5.06 -7.49
C ASP A 13 23.16 -3.54 -7.72
N HIS A 14 22.34 -2.66 -7.14
CA HIS A 14 22.47 -1.23 -7.44
C HIS A 14 22.28 -0.33 -6.23
N TYR A 15 23.16 0.68 -6.15
CA TYR A 15 23.15 1.87 -5.29
C TYR A 15 21.73 2.44 -5.11
N ARG A 16 20.91 1.84 -4.25
CA ARG A 16 19.65 2.44 -3.83
C ARG A 16 20.01 3.50 -2.82
N ARG A 17 19.75 4.76 -3.15
CA ARG A 17 20.00 5.89 -2.26
C ARG A 17 19.34 5.57 -0.92
N ALA A 18 20.14 5.53 0.14
CA ALA A 18 19.61 5.32 1.49
C ALA A 18 18.50 6.33 1.75
N GLU A 19 17.40 5.87 2.35
CA GLU A 19 16.32 6.76 2.80
C GLU A 19 16.94 7.87 3.66
N ARG A 20 16.76 9.12 3.23
CA ARG A 20 17.28 10.27 3.95
C ARG A 20 16.30 10.64 5.05
N ALA A 21 16.78 10.63 6.29
CA ALA A 21 15.99 11.11 7.41
C ALA A 21 15.71 12.64 7.27
N PRO A 22 14.55 13.12 7.74
CA PRO A 22 13.46 12.35 8.36
C PRO A 22 12.54 11.67 7.34
N PHE A 23 12.29 10.37 7.51
CA PHE A 23 11.26 9.63 6.76
C PHE A 23 10.00 9.50 7.66
N PRO A 24 8.87 10.13 7.30
CA PRO A 24 7.67 10.16 8.14
C PRO A 24 6.86 8.85 8.00
N ALA A 25 7.50 7.70 8.25
CA ALA A 25 6.91 6.38 8.03
C ALA A 25 5.55 6.21 8.72
N LEU A 26 5.46 6.65 9.98
CA LEU A 26 4.23 6.53 10.77
C LEU A 26 3.09 7.38 10.18
N ASP A 27 3.39 8.59 9.71
CA ASP A 27 2.36 9.46 9.13
C ASP A 27 1.88 8.93 7.77
N VAL A 28 2.79 8.35 6.98
CA VAL A 28 2.45 7.65 5.74
C VAL A 28 1.56 6.44 6.03
N LEU A 29 1.90 5.61 7.02
CA LEU A 29 1.07 4.46 7.40
C LEU A 29 -0.31 4.89 7.88
N ARG A 30 -0.41 5.96 8.68
CA ARG A 30 -1.70 6.54 9.10
C ARG A 30 -2.52 7.06 7.93
N ALA A 31 -1.87 7.72 6.97
CA ALA A 31 -2.54 8.22 5.77
C ALA A 31 -3.05 7.10 4.84
N LEU A 32 -2.51 5.88 4.95
CA LEU A 32 -2.88 4.73 4.12
C LEU A 32 -3.76 3.70 4.84
N GLU A 33 -3.99 3.86 6.15
CA GLU A 33 -4.64 2.85 6.99
C GLU A 33 -6.05 2.50 6.48
N PHE A 34 -6.89 3.52 6.27
CA PHE A 34 -8.29 3.33 5.89
C PHE A 34 -8.42 2.75 4.47
N GLU A 35 -7.62 3.27 3.54
CA GLU A 35 -7.56 2.83 2.15
C GLU A 35 -7.10 1.36 2.07
N THR A 36 -6.12 0.97 2.90
CA THR A 36 -5.66 -0.42 2.99
C THR A 36 -6.78 -1.32 3.49
N MET A 37 -7.53 -0.91 4.51
CA MET A 37 -8.67 -1.67 5.03
C MET A 37 -9.73 -1.94 3.94
N ILE A 38 -10.04 -0.95 3.10
CA ILE A 38 -10.98 -1.11 1.97
C ILE A 38 -10.46 -2.19 1.01
N VAL A 39 -9.20 -2.11 0.60
CA VAL A 39 -8.60 -3.06 -0.35
C VAL A 39 -8.57 -4.47 0.22
N VAL A 40 -8.16 -4.64 1.48
CA VAL A 40 -8.10 -5.93 2.15
C VAL A 40 -9.50 -6.54 2.31
N GLY A 41 -10.51 -5.74 2.65
CA GLY A 41 -11.89 -6.21 2.77
C GLY A 41 -12.44 -6.76 1.46
N VAL A 42 -12.24 -6.04 0.35
CA VAL A 42 -12.68 -6.49 -0.97
C VAL A 42 -11.86 -7.69 -1.45
N ALA A 43 -10.55 -7.72 -1.20
CA ALA A 43 -9.70 -8.87 -1.52
C ALA A 43 -10.14 -10.14 -0.78
N ALA A 44 -10.53 -10.03 0.49
CA ALA A 44 -11.07 -11.15 1.26
C ALA A 44 -12.38 -11.68 0.66
N ALA A 45 -13.29 -10.79 0.25
CA ALA A 45 -14.55 -11.16 -0.41
C ALA A 45 -14.29 -11.90 -1.74
N ILE A 46 -13.35 -11.41 -2.55
CA ILE A 46 -12.94 -12.07 -3.80
C ILE A 46 -12.33 -13.45 -3.50
N GLY A 47 -11.50 -13.56 -2.47
CA GLY A 47 -10.84 -14.82 -2.08
C GLY A 47 -11.82 -15.95 -1.73
N VAL A 48 -13.03 -15.61 -1.29
CA VAL A 48 -14.11 -16.59 -1.04
C VAL A 48 -15.10 -16.73 -2.21
N GLY A 49 -14.77 -16.17 -3.38
CA GLY A 49 -15.57 -16.27 -4.60
C GLY A 49 -16.69 -15.23 -4.73
N THR A 50 -16.73 -14.21 -3.88
CA THR A 50 -17.72 -13.14 -3.97
C THR A 50 -17.27 -12.06 -4.96
N LEU A 51 -18.11 -11.75 -5.94
CA LEU A 51 -17.86 -10.61 -6.84
C LEU A 51 -18.16 -9.29 -6.11
N PRO A 52 -17.26 -8.29 -6.17
CA PRO A 52 -17.52 -6.98 -5.58
C PRO A 52 -18.72 -6.31 -6.24
N ASN A 53 -19.60 -5.71 -5.43
CA ASN A 53 -20.68 -4.88 -5.95
C ASN A 53 -20.15 -3.53 -6.46
N GLU A 54 -21.01 -2.71 -7.05
CA GLU A 54 -20.60 -1.41 -7.61
C GLU A 54 -20.05 -0.44 -6.55
N ALA A 55 -20.64 -0.42 -5.36
CA ALA A 55 -20.17 0.44 -4.28
C ALA A 55 -18.76 0.04 -3.81
N ASP A 56 -18.47 -1.26 -3.72
CA ASP A 56 -17.14 -1.77 -3.37
C ASP A 56 -16.11 -1.42 -4.44
N ARG A 57 -16.46 -1.55 -5.72
CA ARG A 57 -15.59 -1.15 -6.84
C ARG A 57 -15.23 0.34 -6.76
N GLN A 58 -16.20 1.20 -6.50
CA GLN A 58 -15.98 2.65 -6.36
C GLN A 58 -15.08 2.96 -5.16
N ARG A 59 -15.31 2.31 -4.01
CA ARG A 59 -14.47 2.47 -2.82
C ARG A 59 -13.03 2.05 -3.08
N VAL A 60 -12.82 0.91 -3.74
CA VAL A 60 -11.49 0.42 -4.12
C VAL A 60 -10.81 1.38 -5.10
N HIS A 61 -11.54 1.93 -6.07
CA HIS A 61 -10.98 2.89 -7.02
C HIS A 61 -10.46 4.17 -6.33
N VAL A 62 -11.22 4.71 -5.37
CA VAL A 62 -10.80 5.86 -4.57
C VAL A 62 -9.60 5.49 -3.68
N ALA A 63 -9.65 4.33 -3.02
CA ALA A 63 -8.56 3.85 -2.16
C ALA A 63 -7.25 3.68 -2.96
N HIS A 64 -7.31 3.03 -4.11
CA HIS A 64 -6.20 2.88 -5.05
C HIS A 64 -5.58 4.24 -5.42
N SER A 65 -6.41 5.21 -5.80
CA SER A 65 -5.94 6.54 -6.20
C SER A 65 -5.22 7.28 -5.06
N ARG A 66 -5.75 7.18 -3.83
CA ARG A 66 -5.14 7.78 -2.64
C ARG A 66 -3.85 7.07 -2.20
N ILE A 67 -3.79 5.74 -2.30
CA ILE A 67 -2.57 4.98 -2.03
C ILE A 67 -1.46 5.41 -2.98
N LEU A 68 -1.72 5.50 -4.28
CA LEU A 68 -0.72 5.95 -5.25
C LEU A 68 -0.29 7.41 -5.02
N ALA A 69 -1.22 8.29 -4.64
CA ALA A 69 -0.88 9.67 -4.28
C ALA A 69 0.00 9.73 -3.03
N GLY A 70 -0.36 9.01 -1.96
CA GLY A 70 0.41 8.93 -0.73
C GLY A 70 1.82 8.37 -0.95
N LEU A 71 1.94 7.31 -1.76
CA LEU A 71 3.23 6.74 -2.15
C LEU A 71 4.13 7.78 -2.81
N ARG A 72 3.62 8.50 -3.83
CA ARG A 72 4.36 9.56 -4.53
C ARG A 72 4.79 10.69 -3.60
N LEU A 73 3.89 11.17 -2.74
CA LEU A 73 4.17 12.24 -1.78
C LEU A 73 5.19 11.83 -0.72
N ALA A 74 5.21 10.55 -0.35
CA ALA A 74 6.21 9.97 0.55
C ALA A 74 7.58 9.75 -0.10
N GLY A 75 7.75 10.07 -1.39
CA GLY A 75 8.96 9.81 -2.15
C GLY A 75 9.12 8.34 -2.57
N GLY A 76 8.07 7.53 -2.39
CA GLY A 76 7.98 6.19 -2.96
C GLY A 76 7.48 6.23 -4.39
N GLY A 77 8.05 5.41 -5.25
CA GLY A 77 7.67 5.32 -6.67
C GLY A 77 8.81 4.80 -7.52
N VAL A 78 8.47 4.10 -8.59
CA VAL A 78 9.36 3.72 -9.71
C VAL A 78 9.73 4.97 -10.49
#